data_AF-A0A7S1TCV9-F1
#
_entry.id   AF-A0A7S1TCV9-F1
#
_cell.length_a   1.000
_cell.length_b   1.000
_cell.length_c   1.000
_cell.angle_alpha   90.00
_cell.angle_beta   90.00
_cell.angle_gamma   90.00
#
_symmetry.space_group_name_H-M   'P 1'
#
loop_
_entity.id
_entity.type
_entity.pdbx_description
1 polymer ?
#
loop_
_entity_poly.entity_id
_entity_poly.type
_entity_poly.pdbx_seq_one_letter_code
_entity_poly.pdbx_strand_id
1 'polypeptide(L)'
;LGRALEIALQSGRTMQELPLSGGAPGSRDVDQSLDYDFRCVFLCLPRWILFRRIDARCEQMILAGLVEEVAELLLAGRLKMDSSAAARAIGYRQTTEYLKSLISLFRVKPLSLIQQQDTFHHFLAGFMAASRQYASQQIKWFRKDPRFVWIPAGEHTGLTTSQDPPAEQIRRLLDFDPGQFESFLATEPDRPYRQFSVDEAGSLRTYQTQLQVIQRGSPEESRILERISSFIPQLERSGLFASHHSTTEPMP
;
A
#
# COMPACT_ATOMS: atom_id res chain seq x y z
N LEU A 1 4.49 -4.62 -22.66
CA LEU A 1 4.44 -5.25 -24.00
C LEU A 1 3.05 -5.81 -24.31
N GLY A 2 2.48 -6.70 -23.49
CA GLY A 2 1.14 -7.29 -23.74
C GLY A 2 0.03 -6.28 -24.03
N ARG A 3 -0.14 -5.24 -23.18
CA ARG A 3 -1.16 -4.20 -23.40
C ARG A 3 -0.96 -3.37 -24.68
N ALA A 4 0.28 -3.10 -25.06
CA ALA A 4 0.58 -2.33 -26.28
C ALA A 4 0.26 -3.14 -27.55
N LEU A 5 0.53 -4.45 -27.52
CA LEU A 5 0.19 -5.36 -28.61
C LEU A 5 -1.33 -5.58 -28.70
N GLU A 6 -2.02 -5.73 -27.56
CA GLU A 6 -3.48 -5.81 -27.52
C GLU A 6 -4.14 -4.57 -28.17
N ILE A 7 -3.68 -3.37 -27.80
CA ILE A 7 -4.16 -2.11 -28.39
C ILE A 7 -3.90 -2.08 -29.89
N ALA A 8 -2.71 -2.48 -30.34
CA ALA A 8 -2.37 -2.50 -31.77
C ALA A 8 -3.27 -3.47 -32.56
N LEU A 9 -3.53 -4.66 -32.00
CA LEU A 9 -4.38 -5.66 -32.64
C LEU A 9 -5.86 -5.26 -32.66
N GLN A 10 -6.36 -4.64 -31.59
CA GLN A 10 -7.78 -4.23 -31.49
C GLN A 10 -8.09 -2.94 -32.27
N SER A 11 -7.21 -1.94 -32.19
CA SER A 11 -7.44 -0.62 -32.79
C SER A 11 -6.85 -0.48 -34.20
N GLY A 12 -5.98 -1.40 -34.62
CA GLY A 12 -5.23 -1.30 -35.88
C GLY A 12 -4.16 -0.21 -35.89
N ARG A 13 -3.94 0.47 -34.76
CA ARG A 13 -2.97 1.57 -34.59
C ARG A 13 -2.06 1.31 -33.41
N THR A 14 -0.81 1.73 -33.50
CA THR A 14 0.12 1.55 -32.38
C THR A 14 -0.24 2.47 -31.21
N MET A 15 0.21 2.13 -29.99
CA MET A 15 0.00 2.97 -28.79
C MET A 15 0.57 4.39 -28.96
N GLN A 16 1.57 4.58 -29.82
CA GLN A 16 2.17 5.87 -30.13
C GLN A 16 1.31 6.70 -31.12
N GLU A 17 0.54 6.05 -31.98
CA GLU A 17 -0.33 6.69 -32.99
C GLU A 17 -1.70 7.10 -32.42
N LEU A 18 -2.10 6.50 -31.30
CA LEU A 18 -3.31 6.87 -30.60
C LEU A 18 -3.05 8.13 -29.76
N PRO A 19 -3.98 9.11 -29.75
CA PRO A 19 -3.93 10.26 -28.85
C PRO A 19 -4.31 9.81 -27.42
N LEU A 20 -3.53 8.88 -26.86
CA LEU A 20 -3.70 8.40 -25.50
C LEU A 20 -3.15 9.47 -24.55
N SER A 21 -3.95 10.49 -24.28
CA SER A 21 -3.69 11.47 -23.23
C SER A 21 -4.15 10.89 -21.90
N GLY A 22 -3.23 10.33 -21.11
CA GLY A 22 -3.50 9.85 -19.76
C GLY A 22 -2.78 8.55 -19.36
N GLY A 23 -2.50 8.43 -18.06
CA GLY A 23 -1.84 7.27 -17.45
C GLY A 23 -0.58 7.63 -16.66
N ALA A 24 0.05 8.76 -16.97
CA ALA A 24 1.11 9.35 -16.16
C ALA A 24 0.66 10.69 -15.55
N PRO A 25 1.11 11.04 -14.33
CA PRO A 25 0.87 12.35 -13.76
C PRO A 25 1.49 13.42 -14.68
N GLY A 26 0.71 14.43 -15.05
CA GLY A 26 1.11 15.49 -15.99
C GLY A 26 0.98 15.16 -17.49
N SER A 27 0.42 14.01 -17.88
CA SER A 27 0.31 13.57 -19.29
C SER A 27 -1.06 13.78 -19.95
N ARG A 28 -1.99 14.48 -19.31
CA ARG A 28 -3.25 14.85 -19.97
C ARG A 28 -3.10 16.22 -20.60
N ASP A 29 -3.25 16.27 -21.92
CA ASP A 29 -3.66 17.50 -22.59
C ASP A 29 -4.99 17.96 -21.96
N VAL A 30 -5.03 19.23 -21.60
CA VAL A 30 -6.12 19.90 -20.89
C VAL A 30 -7.38 20.04 -21.76
N ASP A 31 -7.32 19.58 -23.02
CA ASP A 31 -8.33 19.81 -24.08
C ASP A 31 -9.52 18.84 -24.05
N GLN A 32 -9.61 17.93 -23.06
CA GLN A 32 -10.85 17.22 -22.77
C GLN A 32 -11.53 17.91 -21.59
N SER A 33 -12.44 18.84 -21.90
CA SER A 33 -13.36 19.42 -20.93
C SER A 33 -14.16 18.28 -20.28
N LEU A 34 -13.74 17.87 -19.09
CA LEU A 34 -14.54 16.98 -18.26
C LEU A 34 -15.78 17.77 -17.84
N ASP A 35 -16.95 17.13 -17.84
CA ASP A 35 -18.22 17.75 -17.39
C ASP A 35 -18.24 18.07 -15.87
N TYR A 36 -17.10 17.93 -15.19
CA TYR A 36 -16.96 18.06 -13.75
C TYR A 36 -15.78 18.95 -13.41
N ASP A 37 -16.00 19.86 -12.46
CA ASP A 37 -14.94 20.61 -11.81
C ASP A 37 -14.27 19.74 -10.73
N PHE A 38 -13.01 19.38 -10.95
CA PHE A 38 -12.22 18.59 -10.00
C PHE A 38 -11.22 19.45 -9.23
N ARG A 39 -11.34 19.44 -7.91
CA ARG A 39 -10.33 20.00 -6.99
C ARG A 39 -9.51 18.86 -6.40
N CYS A 40 -8.27 18.70 -6.87
CA CYS A 40 -7.38 17.64 -6.41
C CYS A 40 -6.56 18.10 -5.19
N VAL A 41 -6.63 17.33 -4.11
CA VAL A 41 -5.90 17.62 -2.87
C VAL A 41 -5.07 16.40 -2.47
N PHE A 42 -3.85 16.64 -1.99
CA PHE A 42 -2.98 15.62 -1.41
C PHE A 42 -2.67 15.96 0.05
N LEU A 43 -3.14 15.14 0.98
CA LEU A 43 -2.83 15.29 2.40
C LEU A 43 -1.41 14.78 2.68
N CYS A 44 -0.54 15.66 3.18
CA CYS A 44 0.87 15.35 3.38
C CYS A 44 1.30 15.42 4.85
N LEU A 45 2.30 14.62 5.20
CA LEU A 45 2.96 14.61 6.49
C LEU A 45 4.47 14.41 6.25
N PRO A 46 5.33 14.87 7.17
CA PRO A 46 6.72 14.43 7.22
C PRO A 46 6.78 12.90 7.20
N ARG A 47 7.63 12.34 6.34
CA ARG A 47 7.81 10.90 6.12
C ARG A 47 8.07 10.15 7.41
N TRP A 48 8.86 10.70 8.33
CA TRP A 48 9.13 10.01 9.60
C TRP A 48 7.86 9.86 10.46
N ILE A 49 6.98 10.87 10.49
CA ILE A 49 5.68 10.80 11.18
C ILE A 49 4.77 9.81 10.46
N LEU A 50 4.71 9.92 9.13
CA LEU A 50 3.89 9.05 8.31
C LEU A 50 4.28 7.58 8.48
N PHE A 51 5.57 7.27 8.48
CA PHE A 51 6.07 5.91 8.66
C PHE A 51 5.77 5.37 10.05
N ARG A 52 5.92 6.17 11.10
CA ARG A 52 5.50 5.79 12.45
C ARG A 52 4.01 5.45 12.53
N ARG A 53 3.16 6.28 11.89
CA ARG A 53 1.71 6.01 11.82
C ARG A 53 1.39 4.75 11.01
N ILE A 54 2.10 4.51 9.92
CA ILE A 54 1.96 3.30 9.11
C ILE A 54 2.29 2.05 9.93
N ASP A 55 3.41 2.08 10.67
CA ASP A 55 3.84 0.96 11.50
C ASP A 55 2.80 0.66 12.59
N ALA A 56 2.38 1.69 13.34
CA ALA A 56 1.35 1.56 14.36
C ALA A 56 0.03 1.01 13.77
N ARG A 57 -0.40 1.51 12.60
CA ARG A 57 -1.59 1.01 11.91
C ARG A 57 -1.44 -0.46 11.50
N CYS A 58 -0.27 -0.87 11.03
CA CYS A 58 0.01 -2.28 10.72
C CYS A 58 -0.12 -3.16 11.96
N GLU A 59 0.40 -2.74 13.11
CA GLU A 59 0.19 -3.47 14.39
C GLU A 59 -1.30 -3.57 14.73
N GLN A 60 -2.05 -2.47 14.63
CA GLN A 60 -3.48 -2.47 14.89
C GLN A 60 -4.25 -3.41 13.97
N MET A 61 -3.87 -3.51 12.69
CA MET A 61 -4.49 -4.46 11.76
C MET A 61 -4.24 -5.92 12.16
N ILE A 62 -3.05 -6.25 12.67
CA ILE A 62 -2.77 -7.60 13.16
C ILE A 62 -3.59 -7.89 14.42
N LEU A 63 -3.64 -6.95 15.38
CA LEU A 63 -4.43 -7.09 16.60
C LEU A 63 -5.92 -7.28 16.28
N ALA A 64 -6.43 -6.55 15.28
CA ALA A 64 -7.80 -6.64 14.79
C ALA A 64 -8.11 -7.92 14.00
N GLY A 65 -7.11 -8.75 13.70
CA GLY A 65 -7.31 -10.06 13.10
C GLY A 65 -7.11 -10.16 11.59
N LEU A 66 -6.24 -9.34 11.01
CA LEU A 66 -5.89 -9.43 9.59
C LEU A 66 -5.43 -10.84 9.17
N VAL A 67 -4.71 -11.57 10.03
CA VAL A 67 -4.19 -12.90 9.66
C VAL A 67 -5.33 -13.92 9.55
N GLU A 68 -6.27 -13.86 10.48
CA GLU A 68 -7.45 -14.70 10.55
C GLU A 68 -8.41 -14.40 9.40
N GLU A 69 -8.66 -13.12 9.12
CA GLU A 69 -9.47 -12.70 7.97
C GLU A 69 -8.95 -13.32 6.67
N VAL A 70 -7.63 -13.25 6.44
CA VAL A 70 -7.01 -13.84 5.25
C VAL A 70 -7.13 -15.36 5.26
N ALA A 71 -6.87 -16.02 6.40
CA ALA A 71 -7.00 -17.46 6.54
C ALA A 71 -8.43 -17.95 6.24
N GLU A 72 -9.44 -17.27 6.79
CA GLU A 72 -10.86 -17.57 6.56
C GLU A 72 -11.26 -17.37 5.10
N LEU A 73 -10.81 -16.28 4.46
CA LEU A 73 -11.10 -16.02 3.05
C LEU A 73 -10.46 -17.06 2.13
N LEU A 74 -9.27 -17.56 2.47
CA LEU A 74 -8.61 -18.66 1.77
C LEU A 74 -9.40 -19.96 1.93
N LEU A 75 -9.76 -20.33 3.17
CA LEU A 75 -10.54 -21.54 3.46
C LEU A 75 -11.92 -21.53 2.79
N ALA A 76 -12.56 -20.37 2.71
CA ALA A 76 -13.84 -20.19 2.04
C ALA A 76 -13.73 -20.16 0.50
N GLY A 77 -12.53 -20.24 -0.07
CA GLY A 77 -12.29 -20.15 -1.51
C GLY A 77 -12.60 -18.76 -2.11
N ARG A 78 -12.76 -17.74 -1.27
CA ARG A 78 -13.07 -16.35 -1.66
C ARG A 78 -11.82 -15.56 -2.01
N LEU A 79 -10.66 -15.98 -1.51
CA LEU A 79 -9.36 -15.44 -1.88
C LEU A 79 -8.59 -16.48 -2.70
N LYS A 80 -8.18 -16.10 -3.93
CA LYS A 80 -7.31 -16.92 -4.78
C LYS A 80 -5.94 -16.26 -4.87
N MET A 81 -4.91 -16.97 -4.41
CA MET A 81 -3.55 -16.45 -4.22
C MET A 81 -2.95 -15.84 -5.49
N ASP A 82 -3.15 -16.48 -6.64
CA ASP A 82 -2.44 -16.11 -7.88
C ASP A 82 -3.27 -15.32 -8.90
N SER A 83 -4.54 -15.00 -8.61
CA SER A 83 -5.45 -14.43 -9.61
C SER A 83 -6.28 -13.25 -9.16
N SER A 84 -6.54 -13.09 -7.86
CA SER A 84 -7.41 -12.02 -7.38
C SER A 84 -6.65 -10.70 -7.18
N ALA A 85 -7.29 -9.57 -7.51
CA ALA A 85 -6.78 -8.24 -7.14
C ALA A 85 -6.63 -8.11 -5.62
N ALA A 86 -7.55 -8.73 -4.86
CA ALA A 86 -7.51 -8.80 -3.40
C ALA A 86 -6.24 -9.48 -2.88
N ALA A 87 -5.81 -10.62 -3.46
CA ALA A 87 -4.60 -11.32 -3.03
C ALA A 87 -3.31 -10.51 -3.26
N ARG A 88 -3.34 -9.58 -4.22
CA ARG A 88 -2.22 -8.67 -4.51
C ARG A 88 -2.19 -7.43 -3.61
N ALA A 89 -3.24 -7.20 -2.81
CA ALA A 89 -3.28 -6.07 -1.89
C ALA A 89 -2.20 -6.20 -0.79
N ILE A 90 -1.67 -5.06 -0.36
CA ILE A 90 -0.68 -5.01 0.74
C ILE A 90 -1.37 -5.43 2.04
N GLY A 91 -0.70 -6.24 2.85
CA GLY A 91 -1.29 -6.98 3.96
C GLY A 91 -1.65 -8.39 3.50
N TYR A 92 -2.61 -8.52 2.59
CA TYR A 92 -3.09 -9.82 2.08
C TYR A 92 -1.97 -10.65 1.44
N ARG A 93 -1.16 -10.02 0.58
CA ARG A 93 -0.03 -10.71 -0.06
C ARG A 93 0.97 -11.24 0.96
N GLN A 94 1.40 -10.38 1.88
CA GLN A 94 2.37 -10.75 2.92
C GLN A 94 1.83 -11.83 3.85
N THR A 95 0.56 -11.72 4.24
CA THR A 95 -0.10 -12.72 5.09
C THR A 95 -0.22 -14.06 4.37
N THR A 96 -0.56 -14.06 3.08
CA THR A 96 -0.64 -15.28 2.27
C THR A 96 0.72 -15.97 2.15
N GLU A 97 1.78 -15.20 1.87
CA GLU A 97 3.17 -15.70 1.82
C GLU A 97 3.62 -16.26 3.18
N TYR A 98 3.26 -15.58 4.26
CA TYR A 98 3.52 -16.01 5.63
C TYR A 98 2.81 -17.33 5.98
N LEU A 99 1.50 -17.43 5.74
CA LEU A 99 0.72 -18.65 5.98
C LEU A 99 1.26 -19.83 5.15
N LYS A 100 1.62 -19.59 3.88
CA LYS A 100 2.26 -20.60 3.03
C LYS A 100 3.56 -21.11 3.63
N SER A 101 4.41 -20.21 4.13
CA SER A 101 5.68 -20.57 4.79
C SER A 101 5.43 -21.38 6.06
N LEU A 102 4.50 -20.95 6.92
CA LEU A 102 4.14 -21.66 8.14
C LEU A 102 3.64 -23.09 7.86
N ILE A 103 2.76 -23.26 6.88
CA ILE A 103 2.22 -24.58 6.52
C ILE A 103 3.31 -25.49 5.96
N SER A 104 4.21 -24.93 5.13
CA SER A 104 5.36 -25.68 4.62
C SER A 104 6.26 -26.17 5.75
N LEU A 105 6.49 -25.35 6.78
CA LEU A 105 7.30 -25.72 7.94
C LEU A 105 6.59 -26.75 8.81
N PHE A 106 5.29 -26.54 9.07
CA PHE A 106 4.46 -27.41 9.89
C PHE A 106 4.38 -28.85 9.36
N ARG A 107 4.34 -29.01 8.02
CA ARG A 107 4.35 -30.34 7.37
C ARG A 107 5.61 -31.16 7.64
N VAL A 108 6.75 -30.50 7.89
CA VAL A 108 8.01 -31.18 8.20
C VAL A 108 8.07 -31.53 9.68
N LYS A 109 7.77 -30.55 10.54
CA LYS A 109 7.73 -30.71 12.00
C LYS A 109 7.00 -29.54 12.67
N PRO A 110 6.50 -29.71 13.90
CA PRO A 110 6.02 -28.59 14.70
C PRO A 110 7.12 -27.52 14.89
N LEU A 111 6.76 -26.25 14.68
CA LEU A 111 7.68 -25.12 14.86
C LEU A 111 7.91 -24.87 16.35
N SER A 112 9.17 -24.63 16.75
CA SER A 112 9.46 -24.10 18.09
C SER A 112 8.92 -22.68 18.26
N LEU A 113 8.70 -22.26 19.50
CA LEU A 113 8.23 -20.89 19.80
C LEU A 113 9.13 -19.82 19.16
N ILE A 114 10.44 -19.99 19.23
CA ILE A 114 11.42 -19.07 18.64
C ILE A 114 11.21 -18.96 17.13
N GLN A 115 11.03 -20.08 16.44
CA GLN A 115 10.79 -20.10 14.99
C GLN A 115 9.47 -19.43 14.61
N GLN A 116 8.41 -19.61 15.42
CA GLN A 116 7.13 -18.93 15.21
C GLN A 116 7.28 -17.41 15.34
N GLN A 117 7.95 -16.96 16.40
CA GLN A 117 8.23 -15.54 16.64
C GLN A 117 9.10 -14.94 15.51
N ASP A 118 10.17 -15.61 15.10
CA ASP A 118 11.06 -15.13 14.03
C ASP A 118 10.30 -14.98 12.69
N THR A 119 9.53 -16.01 12.33
CA THR A 119 8.75 -16.00 11.08
C THR A 119 7.67 -14.92 11.12
N PHE A 120 7.01 -14.75 12.27
CA PHE A 120 5.99 -13.72 12.47
C PHE A 120 6.58 -12.30 12.40
N HIS A 121 7.69 -12.04 13.08
CA HIS A 121 8.34 -10.74 13.02
C HIS A 121 8.90 -10.41 11.64
N HIS A 122 9.38 -11.42 10.90
CA HIS A 122 9.78 -11.25 9.49
C HIS A 122 8.58 -10.83 8.62
N PHE A 123 7.44 -11.52 8.78
CA PHE A 123 6.19 -11.15 8.13
C PHE A 123 5.77 -9.72 8.47
N LEU A 124 5.72 -9.36 9.75
CA LEU A 124 5.30 -8.04 10.23
C LEU A 124 6.20 -6.94 9.67
N ALA A 125 7.52 -7.14 9.70
CA ALA A 125 8.48 -6.22 9.12
C ALA A 125 8.28 -6.04 7.61
N GLY A 126 8.02 -7.14 6.89
CA GLY A 126 7.72 -7.12 5.45
C GLY A 126 6.43 -6.38 5.12
N PHE A 127 5.38 -6.56 5.93
CA PHE A 127 4.10 -5.86 5.77
C PHE A 127 4.25 -4.35 5.98
N MET A 128 4.95 -3.94 7.05
CA MET A 128 5.22 -2.53 7.32
C MET A 128 6.08 -1.91 6.22
N ALA A 129 7.14 -2.60 5.78
CA ALA A 129 8.02 -2.13 4.71
C ALA A 129 7.25 -1.92 3.39
N ALA A 130 6.43 -2.89 2.98
CA ALA A 130 5.60 -2.77 1.78
C ALA A 130 4.62 -1.59 1.88
N SER A 131 4.01 -1.38 3.05
CA SER A 131 3.08 -0.26 3.28
C SER A 131 3.79 1.10 3.18
N ARG A 132 5.00 1.23 3.75
CA ARG A 132 5.82 2.46 3.64
C ARG A 132 6.32 2.70 2.21
N GLN A 133 6.70 1.64 1.50
CA GLN A 133 7.12 1.74 0.11
C GLN A 133 5.96 2.24 -0.77
N TYR A 134 4.75 1.73 -0.55
CA TYR A 134 3.56 2.18 -1.26
C TYR A 134 3.25 3.65 -1.00
N ALA A 135 3.26 4.10 0.27
CA ALA A 135 3.11 5.51 0.61
C ALA A 135 4.19 6.39 -0.06
N SER A 136 5.44 5.91 -0.10
CA SER A 136 6.54 6.63 -0.78
C SER A 136 6.34 6.74 -2.28
N GLN A 137 5.81 5.70 -2.92
CA GLN A 137 5.45 5.70 -4.33
C GLN A 137 4.30 6.68 -4.61
N GLN A 138 3.28 6.72 -3.74
CA GLN A 138 2.18 7.70 -3.85
C GLN A 138 2.71 9.13 -3.78
N ILE A 139 3.52 9.46 -2.77
CA ILE A 139 4.16 10.78 -2.64
C ILE A 139 4.94 11.14 -3.91
N LYS A 140 5.77 10.21 -4.43
CA LYS A 140 6.54 10.43 -5.67
C LYS A 140 5.64 10.67 -6.88
N TRP A 141 4.52 9.94 -6.98
CA TRP A 141 3.58 10.04 -8.09
C TRP A 141 2.84 11.38 -8.05
N PHE A 142 2.21 11.72 -6.93
CA PHE A 142 1.43 12.96 -6.78
C PHE A 142 2.30 14.22 -6.86
N ARG A 143 3.58 14.13 -6.50
CA ARG A 143 4.50 15.28 -6.59
C ARG A 143 4.77 15.71 -8.03
N LYS A 144 4.57 14.81 -8.99
CA LYS A 144 4.71 15.12 -10.42
C LYS A 144 3.42 15.68 -11.02
N ASP A 145 2.30 15.60 -10.31
CA ASP A 145 1.02 16.08 -10.79
C ASP A 145 0.79 17.52 -10.27
N PRO A 146 0.76 18.53 -11.16
CA PRO A 146 0.55 19.93 -10.77
C PRO A 146 -0.89 20.22 -10.35
N ARG A 147 -1.85 19.31 -10.64
CA ARG A 147 -3.27 19.51 -10.30
C ARG A 147 -3.55 19.37 -8.80
N PHE A 148 -2.68 18.68 -8.08
CA PHE A 148 -2.86 18.41 -6.66
C PHE A 148 -2.35 19.56 -5.80
N VAL A 149 -3.18 20.12 -4.93
CA VAL A 149 -2.75 21.02 -3.87
C VAL A 149 -2.28 20.19 -2.66
N TRP A 150 -1.05 20.38 -2.20
CA TRP A 150 -0.54 19.67 -1.02
C TRP A 150 -0.92 20.39 0.27
N ILE A 151 -1.63 19.68 1.16
CA ILE A 151 -2.13 20.21 2.43
C ILE A 151 -1.54 19.42 3.61
N PRO A 152 -0.84 20.05 4.56
CA PRO A 152 -0.28 19.36 5.73
C PRO A 152 -1.35 18.83 6.67
N ALA A 153 -1.35 17.53 6.97
CA ALA A 153 -2.37 16.85 7.77
C ALA A 153 -1.99 16.67 9.25
N GLY A 154 -1.46 17.71 9.91
CA GLY A 154 -1.15 17.66 11.35
C GLY A 154 -0.60 18.96 11.96
N GLU A 155 -0.88 19.15 13.25
CA GLU A 155 -0.57 20.36 14.04
C GLU A 155 0.94 20.64 14.22
N HIS A 156 1.78 19.61 14.12
CA HIS A 156 3.19 19.68 14.51
C HIS A 156 4.17 19.71 13.34
N THR A 157 3.73 20.07 12.14
CA THR A 157 4.63 19.93 11.01
C THR A 157 5.74 20.99 10.99
N GLY A 158 5.61 22.14 11.69
CA GLY A 158 6.59 23.25 11.58
C GLY A 158 6.75 23.78 10.16
N LEU A 159 5.96 23.22 9.23
CA LEU A 159 5.93 23.42 7.79
C LEU A 159 4.66 24.16 7.41
N THR A 160 3.72 24.35 8.33
CA THR A 160 2.45 25.04 8.08
C THR A 160 2.69 26.51 7.75
N THR A 161 2.46 26.89 6.50
CA THR A 161 2.38 28.30 6.06
C THR A 161 1.03 28.89 6.47
N SER A 162 -0.01 28.05 6.62
CA SER A 162 -1.33 28.40 7.13
C SER A 162 -1.57 27.77 8.51
N GLN A 163 -2.12 28.55 9.44
CA GLN A 163 -2.57 28.05 10.76
C GLN A 163 -3.93 27.36 10.70
N ASP A 164 -4.60 27.39 9.54
CA ASP A 164 -5.93 26.82 9.40
C ASP A 164 -5.88 25.29 9.38
N PRO A 165 -6.85 24.61 9.99
CA PRO A 165 -6.97 23.16 9.89
C PRO A 165 -7.10 22.70 8.43
N PRO A 166 -6.68 21.45 8.10
CA PRO A 166 -6.76 20.93 6.72
C PRO A 166 -8.16 21.03 6.10
N ALA A 167 -9.20 20.82 6.91
CA ALA A 167 -10.59 20.92 6.45
C ALA A 167 -10.96 22.34 5.97
N GLU A 168 -10.49 23.37 6.67
CA GLU A 168 -10.76 24.76 6.30
C GLU A 168 -9.94 25.19 5.07
N GLN A 169 -8.71 24.71 4.95
CA GLN A 169 -7.92 24.89 3.73
C GLN A 169 -8.64 24.27 2.52
N ILE A 170 -9.16 23.04 2.65
CA ILE A 170 -9.95 22.39 1.59
C ILE A 170 -11.21 23.19 1.27
N ARG A 171 -11.93 23.68 2.29
CA ARG A 171 -13.15 24.48 2.10
C ARG A 171 -12.89 25.72 1.25
N ARG A 172 -11.80 26.44 1.48
CA ARG A 172 -11.41 27.60 0.66
C ARG A 172 -11.14 27.23 -0.80
N LEU A 173 -10.57 26.06 -1.07
CA LEU A 173 -10.36 25.60 -2.45
C LEU A 173 -11.69 25.29 -3.17
N LEU A 174 -12.72 24.90 -2.42
CA LEU A 174 -14.06 24.67 -2.95
C LEU A 174 -14.81 25.98 -3.23
N ASP A 175 -14.50 27.05 -2.49
CA ASP A 175 -15.12 28.36 -2.67
C ASP A 175 -14.60 29.10 -3.93
N PHE A 176 -13.47 28.68 -4.51
CA PHE A 176 -12.93 29.25 -5.74
C PHE A 176 -13.74 28.83 -6.97
N ASP A 177 -14.04 29.80 -7.83
CA ASP A 177 -14.46 29.52 -9.20
C ASP A 177 -13.30 28.85 -10.00
N PRO A 178 -13.59 28.18 -11.14
CA PRO A 178 -12.56 27.47 -11.90
C PRO A 178 -11.34 28.33 -12.27
N GLY A 179 -11.55 29.58 -12.68
CA GLY A 179 -10.45 30.48 -13.08
C GLY A 179 -9.63 30.97 -11.89
N GLN A 180 -10.28 31.20 -10.74
CA GLN A 180 -9.60 31.48 -9.48
C GLN A 180 -8.75 30.32 -9.02
N PHE A 181 -9.25 29.08 -9.12
CA PHE A 181 -8.50 27.89 -8.73
C PHE A 181 -7.28 27.65 -9.63
N GLU A 182 -7.42 27.83 -10.95
CA GLU A 182 -6.29 27.74 -11.88
C GLU A 182 -5.24 28.81 -11.60
N SER A 183 -5.68 30.05 -11.36
CA SER A 183 -4.78 31.15 -10.97
C SER A 183 -4.08 30.85 -9.65
N PHE A 184 -4.78 30.29 -8.68
CA PHE A 184 -4.22 29.85 -7.41
C PHE A 184 -3.17 28.76 -7.61
N LEU A 185 -3.44 27.73 -8.41
CA LEU A 185 -2.47 26.68 -8.73
C LEU A 185 -1.21 27.24 -9.41
N ALA A 186 -1.36 28.23 -10.30
CA ALA A 186 -0.26 28.87 -11.01
C ALA A 186 0.71 29.62 -10.08
N THR A 187 0.28 29.99 -8.87
CA THR A 187 1.18 30.60 -7.85
C THR A 187 2.09 29.59 -7.15
N GLU A 188 1.94 28.28 -7.43
CA GLU A 188 2.65 27.18 -6.76
C GLU A 188 2.61 27.29 -5.21
N PRO A 189 1.41 27.42 -4.60
CA PRO A 189 1.25 27.73 -3.17
C PRO A 189 1.82 26.63 -2.26
N ASP A 190 1.96 25.43 -2.79
CA ASP A 190 2.42 24.23 -2.10
C ASP A 190 3.86 23.83 -2.46
N ARG A 191 4.58 24.66 -3.22
CA ARG A 191 6.00 24.43 -3.59
C ARG A 191 6.90 24.16 -2.39
N PRO A 192 6.80 24.88 -1.25
CA PRO A 192 7.60 24.57 -0.07
C PRO A 192 7.41 23.13 0.41
N TYR A 193 6.18 22.61 0.38
CA TYR A 193 5.89 21.23 0.80
C TYR A 193 6.46 20.19 -0.16
N ARG A 194 6.34 20.46 -1.46
CA ARG A 194 6.89 19.59 -2.50
C ARG A 194 8.41 19.50 -2.37
N GLN A 195 9.08 20.64 -2.14
CA GLN A 195 10.53 20.70 -1.93
C GLN A 195 10.93 20.00 -0.62
N PHE A 196 10.26 20.28 0.50
CA PHE A 196 10.52 19.59 1.76
C PHE A 196 10.43 18.07 1.61
N SER A 197 9.43 17.58 0.88
CA SER A 197 9.27 16.14 0.60
C SER A 197 10.42 15.56 -0.26
N VAL A 198 11.04 16.37 -1.13
CA VAL A 198 12.26 15.99 -1.85
C VAL A 198 13.44 15.91 -0.90
N ASP A 199 13.64 16.94 -0.07
CA ASP A 199 14.78 17.06 0.81
C ASP A 199 14.77 15.95 1.87
N GLU A 200 13.61 15.71 2.49
CA GLU A 200 13.41 14.63 3.44
C GLU A 200 13.69 13.25 2.83
N ALA A 201 13.39 13.08 1.53
CA ALA A 201 13.75 11.86 0.81
C ALA A 201 15.25 11.62 0.71
N GLY A 202 16.02 12.69 0.56
CA GLY A 202 17.49 12.64 0.52
C GLY A 202 18.11 12.40 1.88
N SER A 203 17.51 12.97 2.93
CA SER A 203 18.02 12.89 4.31
C SER A 203 17.68 11.57 5.01
N LEU A 204 16.47 11.03 4.81
CA LEU A 204 16.01 9.82 5.49
C LEU A 204 16.49 8.54 4.78
N ARG A 205 17.81 8.29 4.81
CA ARG A 205 18.43 7.13 4.15
C ARG A 205 17.99 5.79 4.74
N THR A 206 17.79 5.75 6.05
CA THR A 206 17.37 4.54 6.77
C THR A 206 16.27 4.90 7.75
N TYR A 207 15.21 4.11 7.75
CA TYR A 207 14.15 4.17 8.75
C TYR A 207 14.15 2.88 9.56
N GLN A 208 14.18 3.00 10.88
CA GLN A 208 14.10 1.87 11.79
C GLN A 208 12.67 1.75 12.32
N THR A 209 12.02 0.62 12.03
CA THR A 209 10.70 0.30 12.59
C THR A 209 10.76 0.31 14.11
N GLN A 210 9.77 0.94 14.74
CA GLN A 210 9.58 0.89 16.19
C GLN A 210 8.22 0.26 16.48
N LEU A 211 8.23 -0.98 16.96
CA LEU A 211 7.01 -1.67 17.40
C LEU A 211 6.56 -1.08 18.73
N GLN A 212 5.29 -0.73 18.84
CA GLN A 212 4.73 -0.15 20.05
C GLN A 212 4.05 -1.22 20.91
N VAL A 213 3.29 -2.10 20.29
CA VAL A 213 2.40 -3.03 20.99
C VAL A 213 2.90 -4.47 20.86
N ILE A 214 3.24 -4.90 19.65
CA ILE A 214 3.59 -6.30 19.35
C ILE A 214 5.11 -6.49 19.51
N GLN A 215 5.61 -6.19 20.71
CA GLN A 215 7.01 -6.38 21.04
C GLN A 215 7.31 -7.87 21.23
N ARG A 216 8.57 -8.27 21.01
CA ARG A 216 8.99 -9.65 21.18
C ARG A 216 8.83 -10.09 22.64
N GLY A 217 8.13 -11.20 22.87
CA GLY A 217 7.81 -11.72 24.20
C GLY A 217 6.63 -11.01 24.89
N SER A 218 5.92 -10.11 24.20
CA SER A 218 4.74 -9.45 24.76
C SER A 218 3.55 -10.42 24.92
N PRO A 219 2.62 -10.15 25.86
CA PRO A 219 1.36 -10.87 25.94
C PRO A 219 0.56 -10.81 24.64
N GLU A 220 0.61 -9.68 23.93
CA GLU A 220 -0.06 -9.45 22.66
C GLU A 220 0.51 -10.35 21.56
N GLU A 221 1.84 -10.44 21.44
CA GLU A 221 2.50 -11.37 20.52
C GLU A 221 2.04 -12.82 20.80
N SER A 222 2.05 -13.23 22.07
CA SER A 222 1.69 -14.59 22.46
C SER A 222 0.24 -14.93 22.05
N ARG A 223 -0.71 -14.02 22.31
CA ARG A 223 -2.11 -14.18 21.89
C ARG A 223 -2.27 -14.26 20.38
N ILE A 224 -1.51 -13.46 19.63
CA ILE A 224 -1.53 -13.49 18.15
C ILE A 224 -1.01 -14.85 17.66
N LEU A 225 0.12 -15.32 18.18
CA LEU A 225 0.71 -16.60 17.77
C LEU A 225 -0.19 -17.79 18.12
N GLU A 226 -0.88 -17.76 19.26
CA GLU A 226 -1.88 -18.76 19.63
C GLU A 226 -3.05 -18.79 18.63
N ARG A 227 -3.60 -17.62 18.30
CA ARG A 227 -4.68 -17.50 17.32
C ARG A 227 -4.25 -18.02 15.95
N ILE A 228 -3.09 -17.60 15.44
CA ILE A 228 -2.53 -18.07 14.16
C ILE A 228 -2.36 -19.60 14.18
N SER A 229 -1.78 -20.13 15.25
CA SER A 229 -1.52 -21.57 15.39
C SER A 229 -2.80 -22.41 15.33
N SER A 230 -3.94 -21.87 15.77
CA SER A 230 -5.23 -22.58 15.73
C SER A 230 -5.72 -22.89 14.31
N PHE A 231 -5.35 -22.07 13.32
CA PHE A 231 -5.77 -22.24 11.92
C PHE A 231 -4.83 -23.12 11.09
N ILE A 232 -3.57 -23.29 11.52
CA ILE A 232 -2.56 -24.04 10.75
C ILE A 232 -3.04 -25.46 10.38
N PRO A 233 -3.59 -26.28 11.31
CA PRO A 233 -4.06 -27.62 10.97
C PRO A 233 -5.25 -27.64 9.99
N GLN A 234 -6.07 -26.58 9.95
CA GLN A 234 -7.20 -26.49 9.02
C GLN A 234 -6.71 -26.08 7.62
N LEU A 235 -5.83 -25.09 7.55
CA LEU A 235 -5.22 -24.64 6.30
C LEU A 235 -4.36 -25.74 5.67
N GLU A 236 -3.65 -26.54 6.46
CA GLU A 236 -2.87 -27.68 5.97
C GLU A 236 -3.77 -28.72 5.30
N ARG A 237 -4.84 -29.14 5.99
CA ARG A 237 -5.82 -30.13 5.49
C ARG A 237 -6.59 -29.67 4.25
N SER A 238 -6.75 -28.36 4.06
CA SER A 238 -7.43 -27.80 2.90
C SER A 238 -6.71 -28.06 1.57
N GLY A 239 -5.41 -28.38 1.60
CA GLY A 239 -4.60 -28.60 0.40
C GLY A 239 -4.29 -27.33 -0.39
N LEU A 240 -4.74 -26.15 0.05
CA LEU A 240 -4.58 -24.86 -0.67
C LEU A 240 -3.11 -24.52 -0.97
N PHE A 241 -2.19 -25.00 -0.13
CA PHE A 241 -0.75 -24.76 -0.25
C PHE A 241 0.02 -26.03 -0.66
N ALA A 242 -0.64 -27.00 -1.29
CA ALA A 242 0.06 -28.11 -1.93
C ALA A 242 0.88 -27.57 -3.11
N SER A 243 2.20 -27.77 -3.07
CA SER A 243 3.04 -27.58 -4.25
C SER A 243 2.56 -28.54 -5.33
N HIS A 244 2.15 -28.03 -6.49
CA HIS A 244 2.05 -28.82 -7.71
C HIS A 244 3.44 -29.42 -8.00
N HIS A 245 3.75 -30.58 -7.45
CA HIS A 245 4.69 -31.48 -8.09
C HIS A 245 3.97 -31.99 -9.32
N SER A 246 4.31 -31.38 -10.46
CA SER A 246 4.07 -31.92 -11.77
C SER A 246 4.71 -33.31 -11.82
N THR A 247 3.94 -34.34 -11.49
CA THR A 247 4.20 -35.71 -11.91
C THR A 247 3.99 -35.73 -13.42
N THR A 248 5.05 -35.43 -14.17
CA THR A 248 5.19 -35.94 -15.53
C THR A 248 5.44 -37.44 -15.40
N GLU A 249 4.36 -38.22 -15.32
CA GLU A 249 4.42 -39.63 -15.66
C GLU A 249 4.68 -39.73 -17.17
N PRO A 250 5.69 -40.48 -17.62
CA PRO A 250 5.82 -40.81 -19.03
C PRO A 250 4.72 -41.82 -19.35
N MET A 251 3.79 -41.43 -20.23
CA MET A 251 2.81 -42.36 -20.80
C MET A 251 3.55 -43.43 -21.63
N PRO A 252 3.06 -44.68 -21.60
CA PRO A 252 3.69 -45.85 -22.23
C PRO A 252 3.67 -45.82 -23.76
#